data_AF-M4D7D9-F1
#
_entry.id   AF-M4D7D9-F1
#
_cell.length_a   1.000
_cell.length_b   1.000
_cell.length_c   1.000
_cell.angle_alpha   90.00
_cell.angle_beta   90.00
_cell.angle_gamma   90.00
#
_symmetry.space_group_name_H-M   'P 1'
#
loop_
_entity.id
_entity.type
_entity.pdbx_description
1 polymer ?
#
loop_
_entity_poly.entity_id
_entity_poly.type
_entity_poly.pdbx_seq_one_letter_code
_entity_poly.pdbx_strand_id
1 'polypeptide(L)' 'MVATLILVRDDRGNLHDQEGHLRNAAGERIDAQGAAIPEFDIDATGATLPVDEAA' A
#
# COMPACT_ATOMS: atom_id res chain seq x y z
N MET A 1 1.59 -4.09 20.75
CA MET A 1 2.67 -3.17 20.35
C MET A 1 2.03 -2.11 19.46
N VAL A 2 2.12 -0.83 19.82
CA VAL A 2 1.60 0.27 18.97
C VAL A 2 2.70 0.66 18.00
N ALA A 3 2.42 0.60 16.70
CA ALA A 3 3.30 1.14 15.68
C ALA A 3 2.96 2.62 15.48
N THR A 4 3.93 3.50 15.74
CA THR A 4 3.80 4.92 15.40
C THR A 4 4.19 5.10 13.94
N LEU A 5 3.21 5.42 13.09
CA LEU A 5 3.45 5.71 11.68
C LEU A 5 3.72 7.20 11.49
N ILE A 6 4.83 7.54 10.82
CA ILE A 6 5.17 8.92 10.46
C ILE A 6 4.69 9.17 9.04
N LEU A 7 3.82 10.18 8.89
CA LEU A 7 3.27 10.60 7.60
C LEU A 7 3.71 12.03 7.28
N VAL A 8 4.06 12.27 6.02
CA VAL A 8 4.43 13.58 5.47
C VAL A 8 3.25 14.15 4.72
N ARG A 9 2.83 15.37 5.06
CA ARG A 9 1.78 16.08 4.33
C ARG A 9 2.39 16.92 3.20
N ASP A 10 1.86 16.78 1.98
CA ASP A 10 2.25 17.61 0.82
C ASP A 10 1.48 18.96 0.78
N ASP A 11 1.83 19.83 -0.16
CA ASP A 11 1.17 21.13 -0.37
C ASP A 11 -0.32 21.02 -0.77
N ARG A 12 -0.74 19.85 -1.24
CA ARG A 12 -2.14 19.54 -1.63
C ARG A 12 -2.94 18.95 -0.46
N GLY A 13 -2.29 18.68 0.68
CA GLY A 13 -2.88 18.12 1.88
C GLY A 13 -2.86 16.59 1.95
N ASN A 14 -2.26 15.91 0.97
CA ASN A 14 -2.16 14.45 0.95
C ASN A 14 -1.10 13.96 1.93
N LEU A 15 -1.38 12.87 2.63
CA LEU A 15 -0.45 12.22 3.54
C LEU A 15 0.29 11.10 2.82
N HIS A 16 1.61 11.10 2.92
CA HIS A 16 2.49 10.09 2.35
C HIS A 16 3.27 9.38 3.46
N ASP A 17 3.50 8.08 3.33
CA ASP A 17 4.51 7.42 4.16
C ASP A 17 5.94 7.66 3.63
N GLN A 18 6.92 7.09 4.33
CA GLN A 18 8.34 7.24 3.99
C GLN A 18 8.70 6.58 2.64
N GLU A 19 7.87 5.67 2.16
CA GLU A 19 8.03 4.99 0.86
C GLU A 19 7.34 5.78 -0.26
N GLY A 20 6.60 6.84 0.08
CA GLY A 20 5.87 7.69 -0.85
C GLY A 20 4.46 7.20 -1.17
N HIS A 21 3.91 6.25 -0.41
CA HIS A 21 2.53 5.80 -0.61
C HIS A 21 1.54 6.75 0.06
N LEU A 22 0.42 7.00 -0.61
CA LEU A 22 -0.69 7.75 -0.05
C LEU A 22 -1.31 6.98 1.13
N ARG A 23 -1.51 7.69 2.24
CA ARG A 23 -2.13 7.17 3.46
C ARG A 23 -3.29 8.08 3.90
N ASN A 24 -4.28 7.52 4.58
CA ASN A 24 -5.31 8.31 5.25
C ASN A 24 -4.86 8.73 6.67
N ALA A 25 -5.70 9.51 7.36
CA ALA A 25 -5.42 9.94 8.73
C ALA A 25 -5.42 8.79 9.77
N ALA A 26 -6.00 7.64 9.42
CA ALA A 26 -5.93 6.41 10.23
C ALA A 26 -4.63 5.62 9.97
N GLY A 27 -3.81 6.03 8.99
CA GLY A 27 -2.58 5.35 8.60
C GLY A 27 -2.79 4.19 7.63
N GLU A 28 -3.98 4.04 7.04
CA GLU A 28 -4.26 3.03 6.01
C GLU A 28 -3.81 3.54 4.64
N ARG A 29 -3.34 2.65 3.77
CA ARG A 29 -3.01 3.01 2.39
C ARG A 29 -4.29 3.35 1.62
N ILE A 30 -4.22 4.37 0.78
CA ILE A 30 -5.33 4.79 -0.06
C ILE A 30 -4.90 4.89 -1.52
N ASP A 31 -5.86 4.70 -2.43
CA ASP A 31 -5.65 4.96 -3.86
C ASP A 31 -5.75 6.46 -4.19
N ALA A 32 -5.55 6.80 -5.46
CA ALA A 32 -5.65 8.18 -5.95
C ALA A 32 -7.08 8.76 -5.86
N GLN A 33 -8.10 7.92 -5.67
CA GLN A 33 -9.49 8.33 -5.47
C GLN A 33 -9.81 8.53 -3.97
N GLY A 34 -8.88 8.16 -3.09
CA GLY A 34 -9.03 8.23 -1.64
C GLY A 34 -9.73 7.01 -1.03
N ALA A 35 -9.91 5.92 -1.78
CA ALA A 35 -10.45 4.68 -1.24
C ALA A 35 -9.36 3.89 -0.50
N ALA A 36 -9.71 3.35 0.66
CA ALA A 36 -8.80 2.49 1.43
C ALA A 36 -8.46 1.24 0.63
N ILE A 37 -7.16 1.04 0.40
CA ILE A 37 -6.64 -0.19 -0.19
C ILE A 37 -6.44 -1.15 0.97
N PRO A 38 -7.19 -2.26 1.05
CA PRO A 38 -6.89 -3.29 2.03
C PRO A 38 -5.46 -3.75 1.79
N GLU A 39 -4.64 -3.70 2.85
CA GLU A 39 -3.29 -4.25 2.80
C GLU A 39 -3.46 -5.76 2.66
N PHE A 40 -3.53 -6.25 1.42
CA PHE A 40 -3.58 -7.66 1.14
C PHE A 40 -2.27 -8.24 1.68
N ASP A 41 -2.36 -9.13 2.67
CA ASP A 41 -1.22 -9.89 3.17
C ASP A 41 -0.59 -10.61 1.97
N ILE A 42 0.51 -10.06 1.45
CA ILE A 42 1.38 -10.79 0.52
C ILE A 42 2.18 -11.80 1.37
N ASP A 43 1.49 -12.80 1.94
CA ASP A 43 2.10 -14.07 2.33
C ASP A 43 1.95 -15.11 1.20
N ALA A 44 1.18 -14.82 0.15
CA ALA A 44 1.11 -15.67 -1.03
C ALA A 44 2.14 -15.27 -2.09
N THR A 45 3.44 -15.20 -1.75
CA THR A 45 4.49 -15.51 -2.75
C THR A 45 4.53 -17.03 -2.91
N GLY A 46 3.42 -17.56 -3.43
CA GLY A 46 3.18 -18.95 -3.78
C GLY A 46 2.54 -19.02 -5.16
N ALA A 47 3.00 -18.19 -6.09
CA ALA A 47 2.70 -18.32 -7.50
C ALA A 47 3.94 -17.92 -8.29
N THR A 48 4.98 -18.76 -8.22
CA THR A 48 5.72 -19.04 -9.44
C THR A 48 4.69 -19.41 -10.48
N LEU A 49 4.37 -18.50 -11.39
CA LEU A 49 3.58 -18.80 -12.57
C LEU A 49 4.28 -19.98 -13.25
N PRO A 50 3.65 -21.16 -13.41
CA PRO A 50 4.18 -22.11 -14.37
C PRO A 50 4.14 -21.38 -15.72
N VAL A 51 5.32 -21.16 -16.30
CA VAL A 51 5.41 -20.80 -17.70
C VAL A 51 4.67 -21.89 -18.48
N ASP A 52 3.52 -21.55 -19.03
CA ASP A 52 2.79 -22.39 -19.96
C ASP A 52 3.61 -22.42 -21.26
N GLU A 53 4.58 -23.33 -21.33
CA GLU A 53 5.24 -23.68 -22.58
C GLU A 53 4.27 -24.58 -23.35
N ALA A 54 3.41 -23.94 -24.14
CA ALA A 54 2.59 -24.61 -25.13
C ALA A 54 3.41 -24.95 -26.38
N ALA A 55 3.58 -26.25 -26.60
CA ALA A 55 3.84 -26.99 -27.86
C ALA A 55 5.17 -26.79 -28.61
#